data_AF-A0A3N4K7T0-F1
#
_entry.id   AF-A0A3N4K7T0-F1
#
_cell.length_a   1.000
_cell.length_b   1.000
_cell.length_c   1.000
_cell.angle_alpha   90.00
_cell.angle_beta   90.00
_cell.angle_gamma   90.00
#
_symmetry.space_group_name_H-M   'P 1'
#
loop_
_entity.id
_entity.type
_entity.pdbx_description
1 polymer ?
#
loop_
_entity_poly.entity_id
_entity_poly.type
_entity_poly.pdbx_seq_one_letter_code
_entity_poly.pdbx_strand_id
1 'polypeptide(L)'
;MGVASLMEMCENPNSDLDNHERKQINTITMEKLLHLVSLPEVGDDIQGNTEERQVEAEERQMEAECVMCSDETPDTVLVPCGHLALCSGCCDRMGIKERGARNWSAVRCPLCRTAVEYRIKVFKA
;
A
#
# COMPACT_ATOMS: atom_id res chain seq x y z
N MET A 1 -22.07 61.61 5.23
CA MET A 1 -21.80 60.30 5.87
C MET A 1 -22.27 59.23 4.88
N GLY A 2 -21.40 58.86 3.94
CA GLY A 2 -21.73 57.94 2.86
C GLY A 2 -21.22 56.54 3.20
N VAL A 3 -22.12 55.56 3.25
CA VAL A 3 -21.76 54.14 3.31
C VAL A 3 -21.67 53.60 1.89
N ALA A 4 -20.49 53.72 1.30
CA ALA A 4 -20.17 52.99 0.07
C ALA A 4 -19.71 51.59 0.47
N SER A 5 -20.60 50.62 0.28
CA SER A 5 -20.32 49.20 0.31
C SER A 5 -19.22 48.88 -0.70
N LEU A 6 -18.05 48.44 -0.20
CA LEU A 6 -17.05 47.75 -1.01
C LEU A 6 -16.89 46.36 -0.43
N MET A 7 -17.58 45.44 -1.10
CA MET A 7 -17.46 44.00 -0.98
C MET A 7 -16.14 43.60 -1.63
N GLU A 8 -15.07 43.49 -0.84
CA GLU A 8 -13.81 42.96 -1.34
C GLU A 8 -13.93 41.45 -1.58
N MET A 9 -13.52 41.10 -2.79
CA MET A 9 -13.70 39.81 -3.43
C MET A 9 -12.66 38.85 -2.84
N CYS A 10 -13.11 37.77 -2.21
CA CYS A 10 -12.24 36.62 -1.97
C CYS A 10 -11.90 36.00 -3.33
N GLU A 11 -10.69 36.25 -3.82
CA GLU A 11 -10.13 35.54 -4.96
C GLU A 11 -9.98 34.06 -4.59
N ASN A 12 -10.69 33.21 -5.34
CA ASN A 12 -10.73 31.77 -5.17
C ASN A 12 -9.54 31.13 -5.92
N PRO A 13 -8.53 30.55 -5.24
CA PRO A 13 -7.32 30.05 -5.89
C PRO A 13 -7.50 28.67 -6.57
N ASN A 14 -8.73 28.21 -6.80
CA ASN A 14 -9.02 26.91 -7.42
C ASN A 14 -9.45 27.01 -8.89
N SER A 15 -8.83 27.90 -9.68
CA SER A 15 -9.19 28.06 -11.10
C SER A 15 -8.26 27.39 -12.11
N ASP A 16 -7.16 26.73 -11.72
CA ASP A 16 -6.26 26.11 -12.71
C ASP A 16 -5.65 24.78 -12.24
N LEU A 17 -6.45 23.71 -12.26
CA LEU A 17 -5.90 22.36 -12.43
C LEU A 17 -6.61 21.69 -13.60
N ASP A 18 -5.88 21.70 -14.70
CA ASP A 18 -6.19 21.25 -16.05
C ASP A 18 -7.00 19.95 -16.13
N ASN A 19 -7.99 20.02 -17.00
CA ASN A 19 -8.91 18.96 -17.43
C ASN A 19 -8.23 17.85 -18.27
N HIS A 20 -6.90 17.69 -18.17
CA HIS A 20 -6.11 16.76 -18.99
C HIS A 20 -5.79 15.42 -18.31
N GLU A 21 -5.81 15.33 -16.97
CA GLU A 21 -5.47 14.08 -16.26
C GLU A 21 -6.68 13.22 -15.85
N ARG A 22 -7.89 13.58 -16.32
CA ARG A 22 -9.13 12.81 -16.09
C ARG A 22 -9.46 11.79 -17.19
N LYS A 23 -8.51 11.46 -18.08
CA LYS A 23 -8.75 10.56 -19.23
C LYS A 23 -7.82 9.35 -19.36
N GLN A 24 -7.20 8.89 -18.27
CA GLN A 24 -6.45 7.62 -18.28
C GLN A 24 -6.74 6.72 -17.07
N ILE A 25 -7.96 6.74 -16.54
CA ILE A 25 -8.45 5.67 -15.66
C ILE A 25 -9.50 4.89 -16.45
N ASN A 26 -9.05 4.15 -17.45
CA ASN A 26 -9.82 3.07 -18.06
C ASN A 26 -8.85 1.98 -18.53
N THR A 27 -9.08 0.78 -17.96
CA THR A 27 -8.70 -0.54 -18.48
C THR A 27 -7.21 -0.81 -18.67
N ILE A 28 -6.51 -1.13 -17.59
CA ILE A 28 -5.41 -2.10 -17.71
C ILE A 28 -6.08 -3.47 -17.83
N THR A 29 -6.24 -3.94 -19.06
CA THR A 29 -6.59 -5.33 -19.34
C THR A 29 -5.50 -6.23 -18.76
N MET A 30 -5.90 -7.44 -18.39
CA MET A 30 -5.10 -8.53 -17.81
C MET A 30 -3.96 -9.05 -18.72
N GLU A 31 -3.43 -8.23 -19.63
CA GLU A 31 -2.47 -8.65 -20.67
C GLU A 31 -1.05 -8.09 -20.47
N LYS A 32 -0.83 -7.19 -19.49
CA LYS A 32 0.51 -6.59 -19.23
C LYS A 32 1.24 -7.13 -18.00
N LEU A 33 0.72 -8.16 -17.34
CA LEU A 33 1.37 -8.84 -16.21
C LEU A 33 2.03 -10.18 -16.57
N LEU A 34 2.22 -10.48 -17.86
CA LEU A 34 2.92 -11.70 -18.31
C LEU A 34 4.45 -11.55 -18.44
N HIS A 35 5.00 -10.33 -18.27
CA HIS A 35 6.42 -10.08 -18.56
C HIS A 35 7.37 -10.07 -17.35
N LEU A 36 6.88 -10.35 -16.13
CA LEU A 36 7.75 -10.45 -14.94
C LEU A 36 7.67 -11.83 -14.28
N VAL A 37 7.36 -12.86 -15.07
CA VAL A 37 7.73 -14.24 -14.73
C VAL A 37 9.20 -14.38 -15.09
N SER A 38 10.08 -14.03 -14.15
CA SER A 38 11.49 -14.41 -14.20
C SER A 38 11.58 -15.93 -14.04
N LEU A 39 11.46 -16.66 -15.15
CA LEU A 39 11.82 -18.07 -15.21
C LEU A 39 13.33 -18.17 -14.95
N PRO A 40 13.79 -19.04 -14.03
CA PRO A 40 15.21 -19.38 -13.96
C PRO A 40 15.61 -20.07 -15.27
N GLU A 41 16.70 -19.63 -15.89
CA GLU A 41 17.22 -20.24 -17.11
C GLU A 41 17.62 -21.70 -16.82
N VAL A 42 16.82 -22.63 -17.32
CA VAL A 42 17.07 -24.07 -17.23
C VAL A 42 18.10 -24.42 -18.29
N GLY A 43 19.30 -24.83 -17.87
CA GLY A 43 20.29 -25.43 -18.74
C GLY A 43 19.82 -26.81 -19.19
N ASP A 44 19.67 -27.00 -20.49
CA ASP A 44 19.30 -28.27 -21.11
C ASP A 44 20.54 -29.16 -21.27
N ASP A 45 20.70 -30.13 -20.39
CA ASP A 45 21.46 -31.36 -20.65
C ASP A 45 20.56 -32.56 -20.32
N ILE A 46 19.90 -33.10 -21.35
CA ILE A 46 19.02 -34.25 -21.27
C ILE A 46 19.87 -35.53 -21.26
N GLN A 47 20.06 -36.13 -20.07
CA GLN A 47 20.19 -37.58 -19.94
C GLN A 47 20.07 -38.05 -18.48
N GLY A 48 19.08 -38.91 -18.22
CA GLY A 48 19.11 -39.81 -17.06
C GLY A 48 17.82 -39.87 -16.26
N ASN A 49 17.03 -40.91 -16.53
CA ASN A 49 15.99 -41.43 -15.65
C ASN A 49 16.53 -41.75 -14.25
N THR A 50 15.98 -41.16 -13.19
CA THR A 50 15.78 -41.80 -11.87
C THR A 50 14.76 -41.00 -11.07
N GLU A 51 13.96 -41.76 -10.33
CA GLU A 51 12.89 -41.36 -9.41
C GLU A 51 13.35 -40.34 -8.34
N GLU A 52 12.39 -39.79 -7.59
CA GLU A 52 12.58 -39.01 -6.34
C GLU A 52 12.78 -37.49 -6.47
N ARG A 53 11.68 -36.74 -6.62
CA ARG A 53 11.62 -35.36 -6.10
C ARG A 53 10.19 -34.96 -5.74
N GLN A 54 9.67 -35.57 -4.67
CA GLN A 54 8.68 -34.86 -3.85
C GLN A 54 9.41 -33.67 -3.23
N VAL A 55 9.46 -32.54 -3.93
CA VAL A 55 9.89 -31.29 -3.33
C VAL A 55 8.83 -30.96 -2.31
N GLU A 56 9.16 -31.16 -1.05
CA GLU A 56 8.44 -30.66 0.12
C GLU A 56 8.03 -29.22 -0.17
N ALA A 57 6.77 -29.04 -0.56
CA ALA A 57 6.11 -27.74 -0.63
C ALA A 57 5.74 -27.26 0.79
N GLU A 58 6.58 -27.62 1.77
CA GLU A 58 6.44 -27.22 3.15
C GLU A 58 7.24 -25.93 3.34
N GLU A 59 6.47 -24.86 3.49
CA GLU A 59 6.78 -23.80 4.45
C GLU A 59 7.99 -22.91 4.14
N ARG A 60 8.20 -22.53 2.87
CA ARG A 60 8.68 -21.16 2.63
C ARG A 60 7.50 -20.20 2.74
N GLN A 61 6.91 -20.10 3.94
CA GLN A 61 6.28 -18.84 4.33
C GLN A 61 7.42 -17.83 4.37
N MET A 62 7.64 -17.11 3.26
CA MET A 62 8.45 -15.90 3.31
C MET A 62 7.78 -15.01 4.37
N GLU A 63 8.38 -14.95 5.55
CA GLU A 63 7.92 -14.09 6.62
C GLU A 63 7.95 -12.67 6.07
N ALA A 64 6.78 -12.12 5.79
CA ALA A 64 6.71 -10.72 5.39
C ALA A 64 7.29 -9.88 6.52
N GLU A 65 8.16 -8.93 6.18
CA GLU A 65 8.76 -7.99 7.11
C GLU A 65 8.03 -6.65 7.05
N CYS A 66 8.09 -5.88 8.14
CA CYS A 66 7.56 -4.52 8.18
C CYS A 66 8.29 -3.65 7.15
N VAL A 67 7.55 -3.06 6.22
CA VAL A 67 8.14 -2.29 5.09
C VAL A 67 8.85 -0.99 5.52
N MET A 68 8.77 -0.61 6.80
CA MET A 68 9.36 0.61 7.34
C MET A 68 10.64 0.37 8.15
N CYS A 69 10.75 -0.75 8.87
CA CYS A 69 11.95 -1.06 9.67
C CYS A 69 12.72 -2.28 9.18
N SER A 70 12.07 -3.23 8.50
CA SER A 70 12.65 -4.54 8.17
C SER A 70 13.18 -5.33 9.37
N ASP A 71 12.84 -4.91 10.60
CA ASP A 71 13.31 -5.54 11.85
C ASP A 71 12.26 -6.46 12.47
N GLU A 72 10.98 -6.15 12.25
CA GLU A 72 9.85 -6.82 12.88
C GLU A 72 8.88 -7.31 11.80
N THR A 73 8.15 -8.38 12.09
CA THR A 73 7.05 -8.82 11.23
C THR A 73 5.86 -7.86 11.37
N PRO A 74 5.12 -7.59 10.28
CA PRO A 74 3.96 -6.72 10.33
C PRO A 74 2.83 -7.41 11.10
N ASP A 75 2.33 -6.72 12.12
CA ASP A 75 1.27 -7.18 13.03
C ASP A 75 0.07 -6.23 13.03
N THR A 76 0.04 -5.26 12.12
CA THR A 76 -0.94 -4.18 12.13
C THR A 76 -1.58 -3.95 10.76
N VAL A 77 -2.91 -4.05 10.72
CA VAL A 77 -3.75 -3.79 9.54
C VAL A 77 -4.17 -2.33 9.52
N LEU A 78 -4.02 -1.70 8.34
CA LEU A 78 -4.39 -0.30 8.10
C LEU A 78 -5.81 -0.21 7.55
N VAL A 79 -6.68 0.60 8.16
CA VAL A 79 -8.09 0.73 7.78
C VAL A 79 -8.33 2.09 7.12
N PRO A 80 -9.06 2.19 5.99
CA PRO A 80 -9.97 1.19 5.40
C PRO A 80 -9.35 0.22 4.38
N CYS A 81 -8.09 0.38 4.00
CA CYS A 81 -7.55 -0.37 2.86
C CYS A 81 -7.22 -1.86 3.14
N GLY A 82 -7.11 -2.28 4.40
CA GLY A 82 -6.90 -3.67 4.80
C GLY A 82 -5.47 -4.20 4.65
N HIS A 83 -4.50 -3.36 4.28
CA HIS A 83 -3.12 -3.82 4.07
C HIS A 83 -2.38 -4.08 5.39
N LEU A 84 -1.73 -5.25 5.49
CA LEU A 84 -0.83 -5.64 6.57
C LEU A 84 0.62 -5.38 6.12
N ALA A 85 1.17 -4.23 6.49
CA ALA A 85 2.47 -3.78 5.98
C ALA A 85 3.42 -3.27 7.07
N LEU A 86 2.90 -2.97 8.27
CA LEU A 86 3.65 -2.31 9.34
C LEU A 86 3.57 -3.11 10.63
N CYS A 87 4.65 -3.07 11.42
CA CYS A 87 4.61 -3.44 12.83
C CYS A 87 4.00 -2.30 13.67
N SER A 88 3.49 -2.66 14.85
CA SER A 88 2.84 -1.76 15.80
C SER A 88 3.74 -0.59 16.21
N GLY A 89 5.03 -0.85 16.43
CA GLY A 89 6.03 0.21 16.72
C GLY A 89 6.21 1.21 15.57
N CYS A 90 6.21 0.76 14.31
CA CYS A 90 6.23 1.66 13.16
C CYS A 90 4.94 2.48 13.06
N CYS A 91 3.78 1.87 13.33
CA CYS A 91 2.51 2.59 13.36
C CYS A 91 2.49 3.69 14.43
N ASP A 92 3.08 3.46 15.61
CA ASP A 92 3.21 4.47 16.66
C ASP A 92 4.09 5.65 16.24
N ARG A 93 5.25 5.37 15.63
CA ARG A 93 6.16 6.40 15.11
C ARG A 93 5.51 7.25 14.01
N MET A 94 4.71 6.63 13.14
CA MET A 94 3.95 7.32 12.11
C MET A 94 2.74 8.08 12.66
N GLY A 95 2.38 7.87 13.93
CA GLY A 95 1.20 8.49 14.55
C GLY A 95 -0.12 7.88 14.10
N ILE A 96 -0.12 6.66 13.55
CA ILE A 96 -1.34 5.93 13.19
C ILE A 96 -1.98 5.42 14.47
N LYS A 97 -3.18 5.93 14.77
CA LYS A 97 -3.89 5.64 16.01
C LYS A 97 -4.88 4.49 15.86
N GLU A 98 -5.29 3.94 17.00
CA GLU A 98 -6.36 2.96 17.10
C GLU A 98 -7.73 3.62 16.91
N ARG A 99 -8.76 2.79 16.72
CA ARG A 99 -10.13 3.27 16.53
C ARG A 99 -10.58 4.12 17.73
N GLY A 100 -11.21 5.27 17.45
CA GLY A 100 -11.79 6.15 18.47
C GLY A 100 -10.81 7.14 19.10
N ALA A 101 -9.52 7.03 18.81
CA ALA A 101 -8.56 8.09 19.14
C ALA A 101 -8.74 9.29 18.20
N ARG A 102 -8.56 10.51 18.72
CA ARG A 102 -8.52 11.70 17.85
C ARG A 102 -7.30 11.61 16.94
N ASN A 103 -7.53 11.42 15.65
CA ASN A 103 -6.48 11.40 14.66
C ASN A 103 -6.35 12.79 14.02
N TRP A 104 -5.26 13.50 14.35
CA TRP A 104 -4.90 14.76 13.70
C TRP A 104 -3.97 14.54 12.49
N SER A 105 -3.38 13.36 12.38
CA SER A 105 -2.36 13.05 11.40
C SER A 105 -2.98 12.42 10.15
N ALA A 106 -2.83 13.10 9.01
CA ALA A 106 -3.23 12.57 7.70
C ALA A 106 -2.19 11.54 7.20
N VAL A 107 -2.12 10.39 7.84
CA VAL A 107 -1.22 9.29 7.42
C VAL A 107 -1.83 8.54 6.24
N ARG A 108 -0.98 8.08 5.32
CA ARG A 108 -1.38 7.27 4.17
C ARG A 108 -0.74 5.89 4.23
N CYS A 109 -1.47 4.88 3.73
CA CYS A 109 -0.96 3.53 3.60
C CYS A 109 0.27 3.52 2.68
N PRO A 110 1.39 2.89 3.06
CA PRO A 110 2.59 2.84 2.22
C PRO A 110 2.40 2.00 0.95
N LEU A 111 1.44 1.06 0.95
CA LEU A 111 1.19 0.17 -0.20
C LEU A 111 0.24 0.78 -1.24
N CYS A 112 -0.86 1.40 -0.80
CA CYS A 112 -1.92 1.87 -1.70
C CYS A 112 -2.23 3.37 -1.60
N ARG A 113 -1.55 4.10 -0.73
CA ARG A 113 -1.70 5.55 -0.51
C ARG A 113 -3.08 6.02 -0.02
N THR A 114 -4.01 5.12 0.23
CA THR A 114 -5.29 5.39 0.91
C THR A 114 -5.04 6.04 2.27
N ALA A 115 -5.83 7.06 2.62
CA ALA A 115 -5.76 7.69 3.94
C ALA A 115 -6.09 6.65 5.02
N VAL A 116 -5.27 6.58 6.06
CA VAL A 116 -5.46 5.65 7.16
C VAL A 116 -6.30 6.34 8.24
N GLU A 117 -7.47 5.77 8.53
CA GLU A 117 -8.35 6.26 9.57
C GLU A 117 -7.90 5.76 10.94
N TYR A 118 -7.65 4.46 11.04
CA TYR A 118 -7.14 3.80 12.24
C TYR A 118 -6.45 2.47 11.91
N ARG A 119 -5.86 1.85 12.93
CA ARG A 119 -5.19 0.55 12.85
C ARG A 119 -5.88 -0.53 13.68
N ILE A 120 -5.67 -1.79 13.30
CA ILE A 120 -6.07 -2.98 14.07
C ILE A 120 -4.84 -3.89 14.21
N LYS A 121 -4.50 -4.31 15.44
CA LYS A 121 -3.43 -5.28 15.68
C LYS A 121 -3.95 -6.70 15.48
N VAL A 122 -3.20 -7.51 14.73
CA VAL A 122 -3.48 -8.93 14.48
C VAL A 122 -2.52 -9.79 15.30
N PHE A 123 -3.03 -10.91 15.81
CA PHE A 123 -2.27 -11.88 16.58
C PHE A 123 -2.30 -13.21 15.83
N LYS A 124 -1.14 -13.85 15.64
CA LYS A 124 -1.06 -15.21 15.09
C LYS A 124 -1.48 -16.21 16.17
N ALA A 125 -2.19 -17.26 15.77
CA ALA A 125 -2.66 -18.34 16.65
C ALA A 125 -1.62 -19.46 16.75
#